data_AF-Q20022-F1
#
_entry.id   AF-Q20022-F1
#
_cell.length_a   1.000
_cell.length_b   1.000
_cell.length_c   1.000
_cell.angle_alpha   90.00
_cell.angle_beta   90.00
_cell.angle_gamma   90.00
#
_symmetry.space_group_name_H-M   'P 1'
#
loop_
_entity.id
_entity.type
_entity.pdbx_description
1 polymer ?
#
loop_
_entity_poly.entity_id
_entity_poly.type
_entity_poly.pdbx_seq_one_letter_code
_entity_poly.pdbx_strand_id
1 'polypeptide(L)'
;MFLQSATLVIITLLPLFSGLEVRRRRSVAPFLGSGGSQPTGMLISPELWHCGSEGSTRNYTYQATVRDCPSLAAALNHCCAIHDDCYGQQKGQEKCDEDFCECNRMVTRLPTEEGYKCRAAADDACLILAVLGWSAYGDSNYTDPTKPSANVLVTPETVPKMESDFMNLYSKCPYANITLASCANNFDLCAVVHSVDFCANDLCHCMLDAAESDDIHKKECSPAVAHTCRAVLRHSSDVLASRSVTRNFIIIALLVLAAASVGFGLFFMYTRVAGERKKVEEGKYLQIHTVESARSVNPLLLSAD
;
A
#
# COMPACT_ATOMS: atom_id res chain seq x y z
N MET A 1 22.35 -64.57 34.85
CA MET A 1 23.63 -64.73 35.59
C MET A 1 24.40 -63.43 35.42
N PHE A 2 24.47 -62.67 36.52
CA PHE A 2 25.32 -61.50 36.83
C PHE A 2 25.32 -60.30 35.87
N LEU A 3 24.63 -59.20 36.25
CA LEU A 3 25.10 -58.11 37.14
C LEU A 3 25.96 -57.12 36.32
N GLN A 4 25.41 -55.94 35.98
CA GLN A 4 25.26 -54.74 36.83
C GLN A 4 26.55 -53.95 37.00
N SER A 5 26.33 -52.64 37.13
CA SER A 5 27.24 -51.58 37.60
C SER A 5 27.99 -50.86 36.50
N ALA A 6 28.10 -49.55 36.51
CA ALA A 6 27.55 -48.50 37.36
C ALA A 6 27.96 -47.20 36.63
N THR A 7 27.04 -46.28 36.37
CA THR A 7 26.88 -45.06 37.19
C THR A 7 28.16 -44.21 37.26
N LEU A 8 28.22 -43.08 36.53
CA LEU A 8 28.38 -41.73 37.11
C LEU A 8 28.77 -40.68 36.03
N VAL A 9 27.89 -39.67 35.91
CA VAL A 9 28.20 -38.23 36.01
C VAL A 9 29.26 -37.64 35.05
N ILE A 10 28.79 -37.01 33.96
CA ILE A 10 29.27 -35.69 33.50
C ILE A 10 28.06 -34.89 32.97
N ILE A 11 27.39 -34.17 33.88
CA ILE A 11 26.68 -32.93 33.54
C ILE A 11 27.75 -31.84 33.60
N THR A 12 27.91 -31.05 32.53
CA THR A 12 28.33 -29.62 32.48
C THR A 12 29.11 -29.32 31.20
N LEU A 13 28.82 -28.16 30.59
CA LEU A 13 29.54 -27.47 29.49
C LEU A 13 29.07 -27.84 28.06
N LEU A 14 27.94 -27.28 27.59
CA LEU A 14 27.85 -26.08 26.71
C LEU A 14 28.29 -26.32 25.25
N PRO A 15 27.59 -25.82 24.19
CA PRO A 15 26.20 -25.32 24.04
C PRO A 15 25.45 -26.11 22.92
N LEU A 16 24.16 -26.45 23.05
CA LEU A 16 23.04 -25.61 22.60
C LEU A 16 23.37 -24.58 21.49
N PHE A 17 23.86 -25.04 20.34
CA PHE A 17 23.80 -24.31 19.06
C PHE A 17 23.43 -25.27 17.92
N SER A 18 22.32 -25.99 18.06
CA SER A 18 21.59 -26.41 16.85
C SER A 18 20.93 -25.15 16.31
N GLY A 19 21.32 -24.76 15.11
CA GLY A 19 21.11 -23.45 14.51
C GLY A 19 19.75 -22.84 14.82
N LEU A 20 19.78 -21.71 15.51
CA LEU A 20 18.85 -20.61 15.24
C LEU A 20 19.14 -20.14 13.81
N GLU A 21 18.78 -20.96 12.82
CA GLU A 21 18.42 -20.48 11.51
C GLU A 21 17.10 -19.75 11.76
N VAL A 22 17.24 -18.49 12.19
CA VAL A 22 16.13 -17.55 12.30
C VAL A 22 15.51 -17.56 10.92
N ARG A 23 14.44 -18.36 10.78
CA ARG A 23 13.64 -18.54 9.57
C ARG A 23 13.28 -17.13 9.15
N ARG A 24 14.08 -16.59 8.23
CA ARG A 24 14.01 -15.20 7.79
C ARG A 24 12.68 -15.16 7.06
N ARG A 25 11.64 -14.73 7.78
CA ARG A 25 10.27 -14.65 7.25
C ARG A 25 10.36 -13.68 6.09
N ARG A 26 10.51 -14.22 4.87
CA ARG A 26 10.36 -13.45 3.64
C ARG A 26 9.05 -12.68 3.76
N SER A 27 9.06 -11.42 3.37
CA SER A 27 7.99 -10.45 3.47
C SER A 27 6.81 -10.80 2.55
N VAL A 28 6.22 -11.97 2.75
CA VAL A 28 4.97 -12.35 2.06
C VAL A 28 3.75 -11.62 2.63
N ALA A 29 3.90 -11.05 3.83
CA ALA A 29 2.81 -10.51 4.63
C ALA A 29 2.46 -9.02 4.47
N PRO A 30 3.28 -8.09 3.91
CA PRO A 30 2.92 -6.68 3.99
C PRO A 30 1.68 -6.30 3.14
N PHE A 31 1.43 -7.01 2.04
CA PHE A 31 0.31 -6.66 1.15
C PHE A 31 -1.07 -7.11 1.66
N LEU A 32 -1.14 -7.86 2.77
CA LEU A 32 -2.40 -8.35 3.36
C LEU A 32 -2.89 -7.49 4.53
N GLY A 33 -2.50 -6.20 4.53
CA GLY A 33 -2.84 -5.20 5.54
C GLY A 33 -4.31 -4.81 5.58
N SER A 34 -5.16 -5.70 6.09
CA SER A 34 -6.37 -5.41 6.86
C SER A 34 -7.41 -4.45 6.25
N GLY A 35 -8.49 -5.03 5.72
CA GLY A 35 -9.84 -4.48 5.94
C GLY A 35 -10.43 -3.55 4.89
N GLY A 36 -9.84 -3.45 3.69
CA GLY A 36 -10.51 -2.82 2.56
C GLY A 36 -11.70 -3.67 2.09
N SER A 37 -12.93 -3.20 2.27
CA SER A 37 -14.17 -3.92 1.94
C SER A 37 -14.46 -4.07 0.43
N GLN A 38 -13.51 -3.76 -0.45
CA GLN A 38 -13.68 -3.88 -1.90
C GLN A 38 -12.82 -5.01 -2.46
N PRO A 39 -13.41 -6.18 -2.77
CA PRO A 39 -12.69 -7.33 -3.33
C PRO A 39 -12.10 -7.07 -4.72
N THR A 40 -12.50 -5.99 -5.39
CA THR A 40 -12.04 -5.65 -6.74
C THR A 40 -10.73 -4.86 -6.78
N GLY A 41 -10.31 -4.24 -5.68
CA GLY A 41 -9.15 -3.34 -5.66
C GLY A 41 -7.79 -4.03 -5.76
N MET A 42 -7.74 -5.36 -5.66
CA MET A 42 -6.50 -6.16 -5.65
C MET A 42 -6.44 -7.17 -6.81
N LEU A 43 -7.26 -6.98 -7.85
CA LEU A 43 -7.25 -7.84 -9.02
C LEU A 43 -5.98 -7.59 -9.86
N ILE A 44 -5.12 -8.60 -9.91
CA ILE A 44 -3.95 -8.63 -10.79
C ILE A 44 -4.35 -8.88 -12.24
N SER A 45 -3.65 -8.24 -13.19
CA SER A 45 -3.86 -8.47 -14.62
C SER A 45 -3.40 -9.87 -15.03
N PRO A 46 -4.09 -10.57 -15.95
CA PRO A 46 -3.68 -11.90 -16.41
C PRO A 46 -2.24 -11.97 -16.95
N GLU A 47 -1.73 -10.88 -17.52
CA GLU A 47 -0.39 -10.78 -18.11
C GLU A 47 0.72 -10.74 -17.04
N LEU A 48 0.36 -10.37 -15.80
CA LEU A 48 1.26 -10.31 -14.65
C LEU A 48 1.12 -11.55 -13.74
N TRP A 49 0.38 -12.56 -14.20
CA TRP A 49 0.16 -13.80 -13.48
C TRP A 49 1.30 -14.80 -13.73
N HIS A 50 1.93 -15.25 -12.65
CA HIS A 50 3.10 -16.12 -12.64
C HIS A 50 2.78 -17.57 -12.29
N CYS A 51 1.68 -17.84 -11.59
CA CYS A 51 1.38 -19.22 -11.19
C CYS A 51 1.05 -20.10 -12.39
N GLY A 52 1.91 -21.07 -12.73
CA GLY A 52 1.70 -22.03 -13.82
C GLY A 52 2.84 -22.03 -14.84
N SER A 53 3.07 -23.17 -15.47
CA SER A 53 4.21 -23.38 -16.40
C SER A 53 4.04 -22.69 -17.76
N GLU A 54 2.84 -22.75 -18.33
CA GLU A 54 2.54 -22.34 -19.71
C GLU A 54 1.23 -21.55 -19.78
N GLY A 55 0.92 -20.92 -20.92
CA GLY A 55 -0.25 -20.05 -21.06
C GLY A 55 -1.59 -20.71 -20.66
N SER A 56 -1.77 -22.01 -20.91
CA SER A 56 -3.01 -22.73 -20.54
C SER A 56 -3.11 -22.97 -19.03
N THR A 57 -2.04 -23.43 -18.39
CA THR A 57 -1.99 -23.67 -16.94
C THR A 57 -2.02 -22.37 -16.17
N ARG A 58 -1.29 -21.33 -16.63
CA ARG A 58 -1.35 -19.97 -16.09
C ARG A 58 -2.75 -19.36 -16.15
N ASN A 59 -3.43 -19.47 -17.30
CA ASN A 59 -4.80 -18.97 -17.40
C ASN A 59 -5.76 -19.76 -16.49
N TYR A 60 -5.60 -21.09 -16.38
CA TYR A 60 -6.43 -21.89 -15.49
C TYR A 60 -6.27 -21.48 -14.01
N THR A 61 -5.03 -21.38 -13.53
CA THR A 61 -4.73 -20.99 -12.14
C THR A 61 -5.16 -19.55 -11.87
N TYR A 62 -5.03 -18.65 -12.84
CA TYR A 62 -5.54 -17.28 -12.75
C TYR A 62 -7.06 -17.28 -12.52
N GLN A 63 -7.81 -17.95 -13.41
CA GLN A 63 -9.28 -18.00 -13.33
C GLN A 63 -9.75 -18.68 -12.03
N ALA A 64 -9.07 -19.75 -11.60
CA ALA A 64 -9.37 -20.40 -10.34
C ALA A 64 -9.12 -19.47 -9.15
N THR A 65 -7.98 -18.77 -9.12
CA THR A 65 -7.62 -17.89 -8.00
C THR A 65 -8.51 -16.66 -7.95
N VAL A 66 -8.80 -16.01 -9.09
CA VAL A 66 -9.70 -14.84 -9.11
C VAL A 66 -11.13 -15.22 -8.67
N ARG A 67 -11.57 -16.43 -8.98
CA ARG A 67 -12.90 -16.92 -8.56
C ARG A 67 -12.95 -17.27 -7.08
N ASP A 68 -11.98 -18.05 -6.60
CA ASP A 68 -12.04 -18.70 -5.28
C ASP A 68 -11.30 -17.91 -4.20
N CYS A 69 -10.34 -17.07 -4.59
CA CYS A 69 -9.34 -16.39 -3.77
C CYS A 69 -9.04 -14.93 -4.22
N PRO A 70 -10.04 -14.11 -4.62
CA PRO A 70 -9.80 -12.78 -5.19
C PRO A 70 -8.99 -11.86 -4.28
N SER A 71 -9.18 -11.90 -2.96
CA SER A 71 -8.48 -11.00 -2.02
C SER A 71 -7.04 -11.45 -1.74
N LEU A 72 -6.71 -12.71 -2.03
CA LEU A 72 -5.39 -13.30 -1.84
C LEU A 72 -4.59 -13.43 -3.15
N ALA A 73 -5.21 -13.14 -4.30
CA ALA A 73 -4.63 -13.41 -5.62
C ALA A 73 -3.24 -12.78 -5.81
N ALA A 74 -3.06 -11.50 -5.46
CA ALA A 74 -1.76 -10.83 -5.59
C ALA A 74 -0.67 -11.45 -4.71
N ALA A 75 -1.02 -11.86 -3.48
CA ALA A 75 -0.08 -12.49 -2.55
C ALA A 75 0.27 -13.93 -2.97
N LEU A 76 -0.70 -14.71 -3.44
CA LEU A 76 -0.47 -16.05 -4.02
C LEU A 76 0.40 -15.95 -5.28
N ASN A 77 0.13 -14.97 -6.14
CA ASN A 77 0.95 -14.72 -7.33
C ASN A 77 2.39 -14.37 -6.97
N HIS A 78 2.60 -13.60 -5.90
CA HIS A 78 3.93 -13.28 -5.41
C HIS A 78 4.70 -14.52 -4.94
N CYS A 79 4.02 -15.49 -4.30
CA CYS A 79 4.64 -16.77 -3.98
C CYS A 79 5.11 -17.52 -5.24
N CYS A 80 4.34 -17.47 -6.33
CA CYS A 80 4.74 -18.05 -7.61
C CYS A 80 5.93 -17.32 -8.23
N ALA A 81 5.99 -15.99 -8.15
CA ALA A 81 7.14 -15.21 -8.62
C ALA A 81 8.45 -15.60 -7.91
N ILE A 82 8.40 -15.76 -6.59
CA ILE A 82 9.55 -16.23 -5.78
C ILE A 82 9.96 -17.65 -6.17
N HIS A 83 8.97 -18.53 -6.42
CA HIS A 83 9.19 -19.92 -6.81
C HIS A 83 9.84 -20.03 -8.20
N ASP A 84 9.34 -19.27 -9.17
CA ASP A 84 9.89 -19.21 -10.53
C ASP A 84 11.35 -18.74 -10.53
N ASP A 85 11.68 -17.68 -9.76
CA ASP A 85 13.07 -17.25 -9.60
C ASP A 85 13.93 -18.33 -8.90
N CYS A 86 13.39 -19.04 -7.91
CA CYS A 86 14.09 -20.14 -7.23
C CYS A 86 14.39 -21.30 -8.19
N TYR A 87 13.41 -21.70 -9.01
CA TYR A 87 13.55 -22.68 -10.08
C TYR A 87 14.57 -22.21 -11.12
N GLY A 88 14.48 -20.95 -11.54
CA GLY A 88 15.40 -20.38 -12.52
C GLY A 88 16.84 -20.37 -12.06
N GLN A 89 17.06 -20.07 -10.78
CA GLN A 89 18.37 -20.14 -10.13
C GLN A 89 18.85 -21.55 -9.79
N GLN A 90 18.04 -22.58 -10.03
CA GLN A 90 18.37 -23.99 -9.78
C GLN A 90 18.80 -24.25 -8.32
N LYS A 91 18.10 -23.67 -7.34
CA LYS A 91 18.43 -23.80 -5.91
C LYS A 91 18.08 -25.17 -5.28
N GLY A 92 17.64 -26.13 -6.09
CA GLY A 92 17.13 -27.43 -5.68
C GLY A 92 15.61 -27.45 -5.66
N GLN A 93 15.00 -28.40 -6.40
CA GLN A 93 13.54 -28.50 -6.55
C GLN A 93 12.83 -28.59 -5.21
N GLU A 94 13.22 -29.55 -4.35
CA GLU A 94 12.59 -29.79 -3.04
C GLU A 94 12.60 -28.53 -2.16
N LYS A 95 13.72 -27.80 -2.15
CA LYS A 95 13.86 -26.54 -1.41
C LYS A 95 12.91 -25.46 -1.95
N CYS A 96 12.86 -25.29 -3.26
CA CYS A 96 11.99 -24.30 -3.88
C CYS A 96 10.51 -24.64 -3.63
N ASP A 97 10.14 -25.92 -3.74
CA ASP A 97 8.76 -26.38 -3.50
C ASP A 97 8.37 -26.20 -2.02
N GLU A 98 9.26 -26.50 -1.07
CA GLU A 98 9.02 -26.26 0.35
C GLU A 98 8.84 -24.76 0.65
N ASP A 99 9.72 -23.90 0.12
CA ASP A 99 9.63 -22.44 0.28
C ASP A 99 8.32 -21.90 -0.30
N PHE A 100 7.90 -22.40 -1.48
CA PHE A 100 6.62 -22.05 -2.11
C PHE A 100 5.43 -22.48 -1.25
N CYS A 101 5.45 -23.69 -0.71
CA CYS A 101 4.39 -24.20 0.15
C CYS A 101 4.26 -23.41 1.46
N GLU A 102 5.38 -23.08 2.10
CA GLU A 102 5.38 -22.24 3.30
C GLU A 102 4.86 -20.83 2.97
N CYS A 103 5.24 -20.26 1.83
CA CYS A 103 4.75 -18.99 1.34
C CYS A 103 3.21 -18.98 1.22
N ASN A 104 2.65 -19.97 0.52
CA ASN A 104 1.20 -20.10 0.36
C ASN A 104 0.47 -20.32 1.69
N ARG A 105 1.02 -21.12 2.60
CA ARG A 105 0.45 -21.33 3.94
C ARG A 105 0.39 -20.03 4.73
N MET A 106 1.40 -19.17 4.61
CA MET A 106 1.42 -17.86 5.26
C MET A 106 0.38 -16.90 4.69
N VAL A 107 0.15 -16.93 3.38
CA VAL A 107 -0.88 -16.12 2.70
C VAL A 107 -2.29 -16.58 3.09
N THR A 108 -2.51 -17.89 3.12
CA THR A 108 -3.82 -18.52 3.41
C THR A 108 -4.08 -18.79 4.90
N ARG A 109 -3.24 -18.26 5.79
CA ARG A 109 -3.29 -18.57 7.23
C ARG A 109 -4.52 -18.04 7.96
N LEU A 110 -5.13 -16.96 7.45
CA LEU A 110 -6.23 -16.28 8.13
C LEU A 110 -7.48 -17.19 8.18
N PRO A 111 -8.20 -17.24 9.32
CA PRO A 111 -9.37 -18.10 9.49
C PRO A 111 -10.63 -17.47 8.86
N THR A 112 -10.59 -17.17 7.56
CA THR A 112 -11.72 -16.69 6.77
C THR A 112 -12.23 -17.80 5.85
N GLU A 113 -13.49 -17.71 5.39
CA GLU A 113 -14.04 -18.70 4.44
C GLU A 113 -13.17 -18.82 3.17
N GLU A 114 -12.77 -17.66 2.62
CA GLU A 114 -11.82 -17.58 1.52
C GLU A 114 -10.48 -18.22 1.89
N GLY A 115 -9.91 -17.89 3.05
CA GLY A 115 -8.64 -18.47 3.53
C GLY A 115 -8.66 -20.00 3.58
N TYR A 116 -9.77 -20.62 4.02
CA TYR A 116 -9.92 -22.08 4.01
C TYR A 116 -9.97 -22.67 2.60
N LYS A 117 -10.76 -22.06 1.68
CA LYS A 117 -10.85 -22.49 0.28
C LYS A 117 -9.48 -22.40 -0.41
N CYS A 118 -8.80 -21.27 -0.24
CA CYS A 118 -7.48 -21.03 -0.84
C CYS A 118 -6.41 -21.95 -0.26
N ARG A 119 -6.49 -22.26 1.03
CA ARG A 119 -5.55 -23.19 1.67
C ARG A 119 -5.65 -24.58 1.07
N ALA A 120 -6.87 -25.10 0.87
CA ALA A 120 -7.04 -26.41 0.23
C ALA A 120 -6.44 -26.43 -1.18
N ALA A 121 -6.70 -25.40 -1.99
CA ALA A 121 -6.12 -25.29 -3.34
C ALA A 121 -4.59 -25.15 -3.31
N ALA A 122 -4.04 -24.41 -2.34
CA ALA A 122 -2.59 -24.28 -2.15
C ALA A 122 -1.93 -25.61 -1.72
N ASP A 123 -2.56 -26.36 -0.82
CA ASP A 123 -2.07 -27.67 -0.38
C ASP A 123 -2.10 -28.68 -1.56
N ASP A 124 -3.12 -28.65 -2.42
CA ASP A 124 -3.16 -29.45 -3.64
C ASP A 124 -2.03 -29.06 -4.62
N ALA A 125 -1.77 -27.76 -4.81
CA ALA A 125 -0.67 -27.28 -5.64
C ALA A 125 0.69 -27.78 -5.13
N CYS A 126 0.89 -27.80 -3.80
CA CYS A 126 2.08 -28.36 -3.16
C CYS A 126 2.29 -29.84 -3.48
N LEU A 127 1.23 -30.64 -3.42
CA LEU A 127 1.30 -32.07 -3.76
C LEU A 127 1.62 -32.28 -5.24
N ILE A 128 1.02 -31.46 -6.12
CA ILE A 128 1.26 -31.53 -7.56
C ILE A 128 2.72 -31.20 -7.89
N LEU A 129 3.29 -30.14 -7.30
CA LEU A 129 4.68 -29.75 -7.53
C LEU A 129 5.67 -30.83 -7.04
N ALA A 130 5.40 -31.46 -5.90
CA ALA A 130 6.25 -32.54 -5.39
C ALA A 130 6.32 -33.75 -6.37
N VAL A 131 5.26 -34.01 -7.13
CA VAL A 131 5.19 -35.15 -8.07
C VAL A 131 5.60 -34.78 -9.49
N LEU A 132 5.20 -33.59 -9.96
CA LEU A 132 5.29 -33.17 -11.36
C LEU A 132 6.19 -31.95 -11.59
N GLY A 133 6.66 -31.29 -10.53
CA GLY A 133 7.49 -30.09 -10.60
C GLY A 133 8.86 -30.31 -11.23
N TRP A 134 9.34 -31.56 -11.32
CA TRP A 134 10.66 -31.88 -11.86
C TRP A 134 10.84 -31.43 -13.32
N SER A 135 9.77 -31.48 -14.13
CA SER A 135 9.82 -31.00 -15.52
C SER A 135 9.96 -29.48 -15.56
N ALA A 136 9.10 -28.77 -14.83
CA ALA A 136 9.14 -27.31 -14.75
C ALA A 136 10.47 -26.82 -14.18
N TYR A 137 11.00 -27.49 -13.15
CA TYR A 137 12.29 -27.18 -12.56
C TYR A 137 13.43 -27.31 -13.58
N GLY A 138 13.45 -28.38 -14.37
CA GLY A 138 14.45 -28.56 -15.43
C GLY A 138 14.34 -27.54 -16.58
N ASP A 139 13.14 -26.99 -16.80
CA ASP A 139 12.84 -26.04 -17.87
C ASP A 139 13.03 -24.57 -17.52
N SER A 140 13.19 -24.22 -16.25
CA SER A 140 13.34 -22.82 -15.84
C SER A 140 14.78 -22.28 -15.82
N ASN A 141 15.81 -23.12 -16.02
CA ASN A 141 17.21 -22.77 -15.75
C ASN A 141 17.71 -21.47 -16.43
N TYR A 142 17.98 -20.42 -15.64
CA TYR A 142 18.48 -19.11 -16.09
C TYR A 142 19.89 -19.12 -16.68
N THR A 143 20.65 -20.20 -16.49
CA THR A 143 21.96 -20.37 -17.12
C THR A 143 21.87 -20.92 -18.54
N ASP A 144 20.69 -21.42 -18.96
CA ASP A 144 20.45 -21.94 -20.29
C ASP A 144 19.95 -20.81 -21.23
N PRO A 145 20.78 -20.33 -22.18
CA PRO A 145 20.38 -19.24 -23.08
C PRO A 145 19.25 -19.65 -24.04
N THR A 146 18.95 -20.94 -24.17
CA THR A 146 17.84 -21.44 -25.00
C THR A 146 16.49 -21.33 -24.31
N LYS A 147 16.48 -21.06 -22.99
CA LYS A 147 15.28 -20.92 -22.16
C LYS A 147 15.17 -19.47 -21.69
N PRO A 148 14.85 -18.53 -22.60
CA PRO A 148 14.71 -17.13 -22.22
C PRO A 148 13.65 -17.04 -21.12
N SER A 149 14.02 -16.43 -20.00
CA SER A 149 13.06 -16.11 -18.97
C SER A 149 12.07 -15.11 -19.57
N ALA A 150 10.81 -15.53 -19.75
CA ALA A 150 9.74 -14.72 -20.33
C ALA A 150 9.28 -13.66 -19.31
N ASN A 151 10.22 -12.86 -18.83
CA ASN A 151 10.03 -11.97 -17.71
C ASN A 151 9.44 -10.66 -18.21
N VAL A 152 8.16 -10.45 -17.91
CA VAL A 152 7.54 -9.14 -18.05
C VAL A 152 8.12 -8.25 -16.96
N LEU A 153 9.01 -7.33 -17.34
CA LEU A 153 9.52 -6.32 -16.42
C LEU A 153 8.41 -5.32 -16.14
N VAL A 154 8.15 -5.07 -14.86
CA VAL A 154 7.10 -4.15 -14.41
C VAL A 154 7.74 -2.97 -13.71
N THR A 155 7.41 -1.75 -14.13
CA THR A 155 7.76 -0.54 -13.37
C THR A 155 6.50 0.01 -12.74
N PRO A 156 6.50 0.43 -11.46
CA PRO A 156 5.26 0.81 -10.83
C PRO A 156 4.66 2.09 -11.43
N GLU A 157 3.41 2.02 -11.87
CA GLU A 157 2.67 3.09 -12.54
C GLU A 157 2.43 4.29 -11.63
N THR A 158 2.36 4.06 -10.32
CA THR A 158 2.19 5.11 -9.30
C THR A 158 3.38 6.09 -9.29
N VAL A 159 4.53 5.68 -9.82
CA VAL A 159 5.80 6.39 -9.70
C VAL A 159 6.61 6.40 -11.00
N PRO A 160 6.05 6.95 -12.10
CA PRO A 160 6.64 6.84 -13.44
C PRO A 160 8.02 7.50 -13.56
N LYS A 161 8.33 8.45 -12.69
CA LYS A 161 9.66 9.10 -12.65
C LYS A 161 10.80 8.16 -12.23
N MET A 162 10.49 6.98 -11.69
CA MET A 162 11.45 6.00 -11.23
C MET A 162 11.66 4.84 -12.22
N GLU A 163 11.11 4.91 -13.44
CA GLU A 163 11.29 3.89 -14.47
C GLU A 163 12.78 3.55 -14.67
N SER A 164 13.65 4.57 -14.76
CA SER A 164 15.09 4.35 -14.91
C SER A 164 15.74 3.64 -13.72
N ASP A 165 15.26 3.90 -12.49
CA ASP A 165 15.78 3.24 -11.29
C ASP A 165 15.40 1.76 -11.27
N PHE A 166 14.18 1.43 -11.68
CA PHE A 166 13.73 0.04 -11.83
C PHE A 166 14.43 -0.69 -12.97
N MET A 167 14.62 -0.06 -14.13
CA MET A 167 15.34 -0.67 -15.24
C MET A 167 16.81 -0.92 -14.91
N ASN A 168 17.46 0.01 -14.18
CA ASN A 168 18.79 -0.23 -13.64
C ASN A 168 18.77 -1.38 -12.63
N LEU A 169 17.78 -1.44 -11.74
CA LEU A 169 17.62 -2.52 -10.78
C LEU A 169 17.52 -3.90 -11.46
N TYR A 170 16.67 -4.06 -12.47
CA TYR A 170 16.55 -5.30 -13.24
C TYR A 170 17.86 -5.70 -13.93
N SER A 171 18.64 -4.73 -14.41
CA SER A 171 19.96 -5.01 -15.00
C SER A 171 20.99 -5.52 -14.00
N LYS A 172 20.82 -5.23 -12.70
CA LYS A 172 21.74 -5.63 -11.62
C LYS A 172 21.28 -6.86 -10.84
N CYS A 173 20.00 -7.24 -10.98
CA CYS A 173 19.37 -8.36 -10.28
C CYS A 173 18.73 -9.35 -11.26
N PRO A 174 19.45 -9.82 -12.30
CA PRO A 174 18.82 -10.56 -13.40
C PRO A 174 18.13 -11.85 -12.94
N TYR A 175 18.53 -12.42 -11.80
CA TYR A 175 18.02 -13.70 -11.30
C TYR A 175 16.91 -13.54 -10.24
N ALA A 176 16.50 -12.29 -9.97
CA ALA A 176 15.36 -11.96 -9.12
C ALA A 176 14.32 -11.09 -9.86
N ASN A 177 14.39 -11.03 -11.20
CA ASN A 177 13.58 -10.12 -12.01
C ASN A 177 12.07 -10.38 -11.85
N ILE A 178 11.64 -11.65 -11.74
CA ILE A 178 10.22 -11.99 -11.62
C ILE A 178 9.69 -11.52 -10.27
N THR A 179 10.41 -11.81 -9.19
CA THR A 179 10.07 -11.37 -7.83
C THR A 179 10.06 -9.85 -7.74
N LEU A 180 11.04 -9.16 -8.32
CA LEU A 180 11.11 -7.70 -8.34
C LEU A 180 9.94 -7.06 -9.12
N ALA A 181 9.55 -7.64 -10.26
CA ALA A 181 8.37 -7.21 -11.01
C ALA A 181 7.09 -7.42 -10.20
N SER A 182 6.97 -8.54 -9.50
CA SER A 182 5.87 -8.80 -8.59
C SER A 182 5.83 -7.80 -7.40
N CYS A 183 6.99 -7.43 -6.84
CA CYS A 183 7.08 -6.37 -5.83
C CYS A 183 6.56 -5.03 -6.36
N ALA A 184 6.95 -4.64 -7.57
CA ALA A 184 6.50 -3.41 -8.22
C ALA A 184 4.98 -3.40 -8.45
N ASN A 185 4.42 -4.50 -8.98
CA ASN A 185 2.97 -4.62 -9.17
C ASN A 185 2.20 -4.56 -7.83
N ASN A 186 2.69 -5.26 -6.80
CA ASN A 186 2.06 -5.23 -5.48
C ASN A 186 2.12 -3.85 -4.83
N PHE A 187 3.14 -3.05 -5.12
CA PHE A 187 3.19 -1.65 -4.70
C PHE A 187 2.08 -0.80 -5.32
N ASP A 188 1.82 -0.96 -6.63
CA ASP A 188 0.71 -0.24 -7.28
C ASP A 188 -0.65 -0.67 -6.70
N LEU A 189 -0.87 -1.98 -6.51
CA LEU A 189 -2.08 -2.48 -5.86
C LEU A 189 -2.25 -1.94 -4.44
N CYS A 190 -1.16 -1.89 -3.67
CA CYS A 190 -1.17 -1.29 -2.34
C CYS A 190 -1.54 0.20 -2.39
N ALA A 191 -0.98 0.97 -3.33
CA ALA A 191 -1.19 2.41 -3.45
C ALA A 191 -2.63 2.79 -3.84
N VAL A 192 -3.43 1.85 -4.35
CA VAL A 192 -4.87 2.02 -4.58
C VAL A 192 -5.65 2.10 -3.26
N VAL A 193 -5.23 1.36 -2.23
CA VAL A 193 -5.98 1.19 -0.97
C VAL A 193 -5.34 1.94 0.20
N HIS A 194 -4.02 2.09 0.19
CA HIS A 194 -3.22 2.68 1.26
C HIS A 194 -2.46 3.91 0.79
N SER A 195 -1.79 4.59 1.73
CA SER A 195 -0.95 5.73 1.39
C SER A 195 0.38 5.30 0.76
N VAL A 196 0.89 6.10 -0.17
CA VAL A 196 2.12 5.77 -0.92
C VAL A 196 3.33 5.56 -0.01
N ASP A 197 3.39 6.25 1.13
CA ASP A 197 4.44 6.08 2.15
C ASP A 197 4.38 4.73 2.86
N PHE A 198 3.17 4.24 3.16
CA PHE A 198 2.97 2.92 3.72
C PHE A 198 3.46 1.85 2.73
N CYS A 199 2.98 1.94 1.48
CA CYS A 199 3.35 0.99 0.42
C CYS A 199 4.84 1.05 0.05
N ALA A 200 5.47 2.22 0.16
CA ALA A 200 6.89 2.40 -0.14
C ALA A 200 7.78 1.58 0.79
N ASN A 201 7.45 1.50 2.09
CA ASN A 201 8.21 0.70 3.03
C ASN A 201 8.10 -0.80 2.71
N ASP A 202 6.90 -1.25 2.36
CA ASP A 202 6.62 -2.64 1.99
C ASP A 202 7.31 -3.06 0.70
N LEU A 203 7.29 -2.18 -0.32
CA LEU A 203 8.05 -2.34 -1.55
C LEU A 203 9.55 -2.48 -1.26
N CYS A 204 10.11 -1.66 -0.37
CA CYS A 204 11.52 -1.74 0.00
C CYS A 204 11.87 -3.08 0.66
N HIS A 205 11.03 -3.57 1.57
CA HIS A 205 11.23 -4.89 2.18
C HIS A 205 11.15 -6.02 1.14
N CYS A 206 10.17 -5.98 0.24
CA CYS A 206 10.01 -6.95 -0.84
C CYS A 206 11.24 -6.98 -1.75
N MET A 207 11.74 -5.82 -2.19
CA MET A 207 12.94 -5.75 -3.03
C MET A 207 14.21 -6.22 -2.31
N LEU A 208 14.35 -5.95 -1.01
CA LEU A 208 15.49 -6.42 -0.21
C LEU A 208 15.50 -7.95 -0.10
N ASP A 209 14.34 -8.57 0.12
CA ASP A 209 14.21 -10.02 0.15
C ASP A 209 14.49 -10.64 -1.23
N ALA A 210 14.03 -10.00 -2.31
CA ALA A 210 14.33 -10.41 -3.68
C ALA A 210 15.84 -10.34 -3.98
N ALA A 211 16.51 -9.26 -3.60
CA ALA A 211 17.96 -9.13 -3.77
C ALA A 211 18.76 -10.15 -2.94
N GLU A 212 18.28 -10.51 -1.76
CA GLU A 212 18.90 -11.60 -1.00
C GLU A 212 18.77 -12.95 -1.70
N SER A 213 17.70 -13.13 -2.48
CA SER A 213 17.51 -14.35 -3.26
C SER A 213 18.44 -14.44 -4.48
N ASP A 214 19.04 -13.36 -4.99
CA ASP A 214 20.02 -13.41 -6.09
C ASP A 214 21.44 -13.63 -5.54
N ASP A 215 21.78 -14.90 -5.24
CA ASP A 215 23.07 -15.23 -4.61
C ASP A 215 24.27 -14.93 -5.53
N ILE A 216 24.07 -14.97 -6.85
CA ILE A 216 25.12 -14.79 -7.85
C ILE A 216 25.47 -13.32 -8.04
N HIS A 217 24.46 -12.45 -8.18
CA HIS A 217 24.64 -11.02 -8.42
C HIS A 217 24.48 -10.17 -7.15
N LYS A 218 24.51 -10.80 -5.96
CA LYS A 218 24.29 -10.14 -4.67
C LYS A 218 25.08 -8.84 -4.49
N LYS A 219 26.31 -8.80 -5.01
CA LYS A 219 27.23 -7.65 -4.93
C LYS A 219 26.76 -6.44 -5.74
N GLU A 220 26.17 -6.63 -6.92
CA GLU A 220 25.57 -5.55 -7.70
C GLU A 220 24.10 -5.29 -7.31
N CYS A 221 23.35 -6.35 -7.05
CA CYS A 221 21.93 -6.32 -6.81
C CYS A 221 21.56 -5.59 -5.50
N SER A 222 22.24 -5.90 -4.39
CA SER A 222 21.92 -5.29 -3.09
C SER A 222 22.10 -3.76 -3.08
N PRO A 223 23.22 -3.20 -3.61
CA PRO A 223 23.35 -1.74 -3.77
C PRO A 223 22.31 -1.12 -4.71
N ALA A 224 21.93 -1.82 -5.78
CA ALA A 224 20.90 -1.36 -6.70
C ALA A 224 19.53 -1.27 -6.02
N VAL A 225 19.12 -2.30 -5.26
CA VAL A 225 17.92 -2.25 -4.43
C VAL A 225 17.99 -1.11 -3.43
N ALA A 226 19.10 -0.96 -2.71
CA ALA A 226 19.25 0.13 -1.75
C ALA A 226 19.17 1.53 -2.42
N HIS A 227 19.57 1.66 -3.68
CA HIS A 227 19.39 2.88 -4.47
C HIS A 227 17.92 3.11 -4.81
N THR A 228 17.25 2.13 -5.39
CA THR A 228 15.83 2.22 -5.78
C THR A 228 14.94 2.44 -4.55
N CYS A 229 15.19 1.75 -3.44
CA CYS A 229 14.50 1.99 -2.16
C CYS A 229 14.60 3.45 -1.71
N ARG A 230 15.80 4.06 -1.78
CA ARG A 230 15.98 5.48 -1.42
C ARG A 230 15.22 6.41 -2.35
N ALA A 231 15.17 6.12 -3.64
CA ALA A 231 14.37 6.89 -4.60
C ALA A 231 12.87 6.81 -4.28
N VAL A 232 12.37 5.60 -4.00
CA VAL A 232 10.96 5.34 -3.64
C VAL A 232 10.57 6.04 -2.36
N LEU A 233 11.36 5.90 -1.29
CA LEU A 233 11.11 6.55 0.00
C LEU A 233 11.20 8.08 -0.07
N ARG A 234 12.08 8.61 -0.92
CA ARG A 234 12.15 10.05 -1.18
C ARG A 234 10.89 10.54 -1.90
N HIS A 235 10.46 9.82 -2.94
CA HIS A 235 9.24 10.14 -3.66
C HIS A 235 8.02 10.13 -2.73
N SER A 236 7.87 9.10 -1.89
CA SER A 236 6.75 9.04 -0.95
C SER A 236 6.76 10.18 0.07
N SER A 237 7.95 10.56 0.55
CA SER A 237 8.15 11.72 1.42
C SER A 237 7.73 13.03 0.73
N ASP A 238 8.07 13.21 -0.56
CA ASP A 238 7.68 14.38 -1.35
C ASP A 238 6.15 14.44 -1.56
N VAL A 239 5.50 13.30 -1.81
CA VAL A 239 4.04 13.19 -1.92
C VAL A 239 3.35 13.55 -0.61
N LEU A 240 3.86 13.06 0.52
CA LEU A 240 3.36 13.43 1.85
C LEU A 240 3.52 14.92 2.14
N ALA A 241 4.69 15.48 1.82
CA ALA A 241 4.96 16.91 1.98
C ALA A 241 3.98 17.75 1.14
N SER A 242 3.77 17.39 -0.12
CA SER A 242 2.81 18.04 -1.03
C SER A 242 1.37 17.97 -0.49
N ARG A 243 0.94 16.81 0.00
CA ARG A 243 -0.39 16.63 0.62
C ARG A 243 -0.54 17.48 1.89
N SER A 244 0.48 17.51 2.74
CA SER A 244 0.48 18.33 3.96
C SER A 244 0.39 19.82 3.64
N VAL A 245 1.19 20.29 2.67
CA VAL A 245 1.18 21.68 2.19
C VAL A 245 -0.19 22.03 1.61
N THR A 246 -0.75 21.20 0.73
CA THR A 246 -2.08 21.40 0.13
C THR A 246 -3.17 21.44 1.19
N ARG A 247 -3.13 20.52 2.17
CA ARG A 247 -4.07 20.52 3.30
C ARG A 247 -3.97 21.81 4.12
N ASN A 248 -2.75 22.27 4.41
CA ASN A 248 -2.55 23.53 5.14
C ASN A 248 -3.05 24.73 4.35
N PHE A 249 -2.81 24.78 3.03
CA PHE A 249 -3.37 25.81 2.15
C PHE A 249 -4.90 25.81 2.17
N ILE A 250 -5.55 24.65 2.11
CA ILE A 250 -7.02 24.53 2.20
C ILE A 250 -7.51 25.04 3.55
N ILE A 251 -6.88 24.64 4.65
CA ILE A 251 -7.25 25.09 6.00
C ILE A 251 -7.11 26.61 6.13
N ILE A 252 -6.00 27.18 5.67
CA ILE A 252 -5.78 28.64 5.68
C ILE A 252 -6.83 29.36 4.82
N ALA A 253 -7.13 28.85 3.62
CA ALA A 253 -8.15 29.42 2.74
C ALA A 253 -9.55 29.40 3.40
N LEU A 254 -9.92 28.29 4.06
CA LEU A 254 -11.17 28.20 4.81
C LEU A 254 -11.22 29.17 6.00
N LEU A 255 -10.11 29.37 6.72
CA LEU A 255 -10.02 30.35 7.80
C LEU A 255 -10.15 31.80 7.30
N VAL A 256 -9.53 32.13 6.17
CA VAL A 256 -9.66 33.46 5.53
C VAL A 256 -11.10 33.70 5.07
N LEU A 257 -11.73 32.71 4.44
CA LEU A 257 -13.14 32.78 4.03
C LEU A 257 -14.07 32.95 5.24
N ALA A 258 -13.85 32.20 6.32
CA ALA A 258 -14.61 32.35 7.56
C ALA A 258 -14.44 33.76 8.15
N ALA A 259 -13.20 34.26 8.27
CA ALA A 259 -12.93 35.60 8.78
C ALA A 259 -13.57 36.70 7.91
N ALA A 260 -13.51 36.57 6.58
CA ALA A 260 -14.16 37.49 5.65
C ALA A 260 -15.69 37.47 5.79
N SER A 261 -16.30 36.30 5.95
CA SER A 261 -17.75 36.17 6.15
C SER A 261 -18.22 36.79 7.47
N VAL A 262 -17.46 36.60 8.55
CA VAL A 262 -17.72 37.23 9.86
C VAL A 262 -17.55 38.73 9.76
N GLY A 263 -16.47 39.21 9.13
CA GLY A 263 -16.22 40.62 8.89
C GLY A 263 -17.33 41.29 8.08
N PHE A 264 -17.80 40.63 7.02
CA PHE A 264 -18.93 41.09 6.20
C PHE A 264 -20.24 41.11 7.00
N GLY A 265 -20.52 40.08 7.79
CA GLY A 265 -21.69 40.03 8.67
C GLY A 265 -21.69 41.16 9.70
N LEU A 266 -20.56 41.42 10.36
CA LEU A 266 -20.40 42.52 11.31
C LEU A 266 -20.56 43.88 10.62
N PHE A 267 -19.97 44.06 9.44
CA PHE A 267 -20.12 45.28 8.65
C PHE A 267 -21.59 45.53 8.25
N PHE A 268 -22.29 44.49 7.79
CA PHE A 268 -23.72 44.58 7.44
C PHE A 268 -24.58 44.94 8.65
N MET A 269 -24.34 44.32 9.81
CA MET A 269 -25.03 44.64 11.05
C MET A 269 -24.74 46.08 11.51
N TYR A 270 -23.49 46.54 11.42
CA TYR A 270 -23.10 47.90 11.76
C TYR A 270 -23.79 48.95 10.88
N THR A 271 -23.76 48.76 9.56
CA THR A 271 -24.40 49.69 8.60
C THR A 271 -25.91 49.75 8.78
N ARG A 272 -26.56 48.62 9.09
CA ARG A 272 -27.99 48.57 9.44
C ARG A 272 -28.30 49.40 10.69
N VAL A 273 -27.56 49.21 11.79
CA VAL A 273 -27.77 49.96 13.04
C VAL A 273 -27.50 51.47 12.84
N ALA A 274 -26.48 51.83 12.09
CA ALA A 274 -26.19 53.24 11.77
C ALA A 274 -27.30 53.88 10.94
N GLY A 275 -27.86 53.15 9.96
CA GLY A 275 -29.00 53.61 9.18
C GLY A 275 -30.26 53.85 10.02
N GLU A 276 -30.53 52.99 11.01
CA GLU A 276 -31.63 53.18 11.95
C GLU A 276 -31.43 54.41 12.86
N ARG A 277 -30.21 54.66 13.35
CA ARG A 277 -29.91 55.87 14.13
C ARG A 277 -30.17 57.16 13.34
N LYS A 278 -29.77 57.18 12.06
CA LYS A 278 -30.01 58.34 11.19
C LYS A 278 -31.50 58.62 10.99
N LYS A 279 -32.33 57.58 10.84
CA LYS A 279 -33.80 57.71 10.76
C LYS A 279 -34.41 58.25 12.07
N VAL A 280 -33.88 57.86 13.23
CA VAL A 280 -34.35 58.35 14.53
C VAL A 280 -33.99 59.82 14.73
N GLU A 281 -32.81 60.27 14.29
CA GLU A 281 -32.43 61.69 14.36
C GLU A 281 -33.24 62.54 13.38
N GLU A 282 -33.39 62.14 12.12
CA GLU A 282 -34.23 62.85 11.14
C GLU A 282 -35.71 62.91 11.59
N GLY A 283 -36.22 61.84 12.21
CA GLY A 283 -37.55 61.82 12.81
C GLY A 283 -37.73 62.81 13.96
N LYS A 284 -36.69 63.04 14.79
CA LYS A 284 -36.74 64.04 15.87
C LYS A 284 -36.80 65.47 15.34
N TYR A 285 -36.09 65.79 14.25
CA TYR A 285 -36.17 67.12 13.64
C TYR A 285 -37.53 67.38 12.98
N LEU A 286 -38.16 66.34 12.40
CA LEU A 286 -39.52 66.49 11.85
C LEU A 286 -40.56 66.75 12.95
N GLN A 287 -40.40 66.11 14.12
CA GLN A 287 -41.36 66.26 15.22
C GLN A 287 -41.31 67.65 15.86
N ILE A 288 -40.13 68.27 15.96
CA ILE A 288 -39.97 69.62 16.56
C ILE A 288 -40.64 70.70 15.68
N HIS A 289 -40.53 70.61 14.36
CA HIS A 289 -41.18 71.57 13.47
C HIS A 289 -42.70 71.42 13.40
N THR A 290 -43.25 70.22 13.63
CA THR A 290 -44.71 70.05 13.65
C THR A 290 -45.38 70.63 14.90
N VAL A 291 -44.71 70.63 16.06
CA VAL A 291 -45.32 71.10 17.33
C VAL A 291 -45.34 72.64 17.43
N GLU A 292 -44.40 73.34 16.78
CA GLU A 292 -44.38 74.80 16.79
C GLU A 292 -45.39 75.42 15.81
N SER A 293 -45.78 74.71 14.74
CA SER A 293 -46.83 75.17 13.82
C SER A 293 -48.26 75.07 14.39
N ALA A 294 -48.46 74.30 15.46
CA ALA A 294 -49.78 74.10 16.06
C ALA A 294 -50.11 75.10 17.20
N ARG A 295 -49.18 75.99 17.59
CA ARG A 295 -49.36 76.93 18.72
C ARG A 295 -49.64 78.38 18.35
N SER A 296 -49.83 78.73 17.06
CA SER A 296 -50.10 80.11 16.64
C SER A 296 -51.56 80.43 16.27
N VAL A 297 -52.52 79.56 16.60
CA VAL A 297 -53.94 79.79 16.29
C VAL A 297 -54.78 79.85 17.56
N ASN A 298 -54.77 80.99 18.27
CA ASN A 298 -56.02 81.57 18.80
C ASN A 298 -55.84 83.01 19.31
N PRO A 299 -56.20 84.01 18.50
CA PRO A 299 -56.46 85.36 18.98
C PRO A 299 -57.93 85.50 19.41
N LEU A 300 -58.15 86.11 20.58
CA LEU A 300 -59.25 87.03 20.86
C LEU A 300 -60.69 86.53 20.65
N LEU A 301 -61.36 86.16 21.73
CA LEU A 301 -62.81 86.31 21.95
C LEU A 301 -62.97 86.36 23.48
N LEU A 302 -63.27 87.48 24.14
CA LEU A 302 -64.36 88.47 24.05
C LEU A 302 -64.95 88.52 25.46
N SER A 303 -64.72 89.66 26.11
CA SER A 303 -65.41 90.13 27.31
C SER A 303 -66.89 90.38 27.01
N ALA A 304 -67.79 89.88 27.86
CA ALA A 304 -69.02 90.57 28.30
C ALA A 304 -69.80 89.64 29.25
N ASP A 305 -70.10 90.18 30.44
CA ASP A 305 -71.01 89.75 31.51
C ASP A 305 -70.73 88.45 32.30
#